data_AF-A0ABD3F9Y2-F1
#
_entry.id   AF-A0ABD3F9Y2-F1
#
_cell.length_a   1.000
_cell.length_b   1.000
_cell.length_c   1.000
_cell.angle_alpha   90.00
_cell.angle_beta   90.00
_cell.angle_gamma   90.00
#
_symmetry.space_group_name_H-M   'P 1'
#
loop_
_entity.id
_entity.type
_entity.pdbx_description
1 polymer ?
#
loop_
_entity_poly.entity_id
_entity_poly.type
_entity_poly.pdbx_seq_one_letter_code
_entity_poly.pdbx_strand_id
1 'polypeptide(L)' 'MQPRVEKLYEKLHGRSLEERIRTDTDANYGDLLVTLLHIPTDGSDDNDCSSNSSSSSGEQPDTAS' A
#
# COMPACT_ATOMS: atom_id res chain seq x y z
N MET A 1 1.44 -9.82 -21.77
CA MET A 1 1.05 -8.98 -20.62
C MET A 1 1.86 -7.71 -20.64
N GLN A 2 1.22 -6.54 -20.69
CA GLN A 2 1.94 -5.27 -20.55
C GLN A 2 2.33 -5.08 -19.08
N PRO A 3 3.54 -4.57 -18.79
CA PRO A 3 3.95 -4.30 -17.42
C PRO A 3 3.09 -3.20 -16.79
N ARG A 4 2.76 -3.34 -15.51
CA ARG A 4 2.04 -2.32 -14.74
C ARG A 4 2.82 -1.01 -14.72
N VAL A 5 2.10 0.11 -14.75
CA VAL A 5 2.70 1.45 -14.81
C VAL A 5 3.55 1.75 -13.57
N GLU A 6 3.14 1.26 -12.40
CA GLU A 6 3.89 1.37 -11.14
C GLU A 6 5.31 0.79 -11.25
N LYS A 7 5.46 -0.38 -11.87
CA LYS A 7 6.74 -1.07 -12.05
C LYS A 7 7.64 -0.36 -13.06
N LEU A 8 7.04 0.16 -14.13
CA LEU A 8 7.77 0.95 -15.13
C LEU A 8 8.29 2.25 -14.52
N TYR A 9 7.45 2.93 -13.74
CA TYR A 9 7.81 4.17 -13.07
C TYR A 9 8.95 3.95 -12.08
N GLU A 10 8.86 2.92 -11.24
CA GLU A 10 9.91 2.57 -10.27
C GLU A 10 11.23 2.25 -10.96
N LYS A 11 11.20 1.49 -12.07
CA LYS A 11 12.42 1.20 -12.84
C LYS A 11 13.06 2.45 -13.44
N LEU A 12 12.26 3.43 -13.86
CA LEU A 12 12.75 4.65 -14.51
C LEU A 12 13.25 5.70 -13.51
N HIS A 13 12.60 5.80 -12.34
CA HIS A 13 12.84 6.88 -11.38
C HIS A 13 13.48 6.40 -10.06
N GLY A 14 13.57 5.10 -9.83
CA GLY A 14 14.15 4.50 -8.62
C GLY A 14 13.33 4.76 -7.36
N ARG A 15 12.04 5.10 -7.50
CA ARG A 15 11.10 5.43 -6.41
C ARG A 15 9.71 4.92 -6.73
N SER A 16 8.93 4.59 -5.70
CA SER A 16 7.56 4.12 -5.87
C SER A 16 6.67 5.23 -6.44
N LEU A 17 5.84 4.86 -7.41
CA LEU A 17 4.82 5.76 -7.95
C LEU A 17 3.79 6.15 -6.89
N GLU A 18 3.43 5.20 -6.02
CA GLU A 18 2.48 5.43 -4.93
C GLU A 18 3.02 6.45 -3.93
N GLU A 19 4.27 6.28 -3.50
CA GLU A 19 4.94 7.23 -2.61
C GLU A 19 4.92 8.63 -3.23
N ARG A 20 5.24 8.73 -4.52
CA ARG A 20 5.24 10.00 -5.23
C ARG A 20 3.86 10.66 -5.28
N ILE A 21 2.81 9.87 -5.49
CA ILE A 21 1.44 10.37 -5.46
C ILE A 21 1.14 10.94 -4.07
N ARG A 22 1.43 10.22 -2.99
CA ARG A 22 1.17 10.71 -1.63
C ARG A 22 2.00 11.95 -1.26
N THR A 23 3.21 12.11 -1.79
CA THR A 23 4.04 13.28 -1.48
C THR A 23 3.66 14.51 -2.28
N ASP A 24 3.19 14.33 -3.52
CA ASP A 24 2.90 15.43 -4.44
C ASP A 24 1.42 15.83 -4.45
N THR A 25 0.56 15.09 -3.74
CA THR A 25 -0.88 15.37 -3.64
C THR A 25 -1.35 15.39 -2.20
N ASP A 26 -2.37 16.20 -1.94
CA ASP A 26 -2.90 16.38 -0.59
C ASP A 26 -4.07 15.43 -0.29
N ALA A 27 -4.00 14.82 0.90
CA ALA A 27 -5.10 14.14 1.59
C ALA A 27 -5.92 13.20 0.68
N ASN A 28 -7.24 13.40 0.65
CA ASN A 28 -8.21 12.53 -0.01
C ASN A 28 -7.99 12.39 -1.53
N TYR A 29 -7.36 13.38 -2.17
CA TYR A 29 -7.06 13.28 -3.60
C TYR A 29 -5.96 12.26 -3.85
N GLY A 30 -4.92 12.23 -3.01
CA GLY A 30 -3.87 11.22 -3.08
C GLY A 30 -4.38 9.82 -2.82
N ASP A 31 -5.21 9.66 -1.79
CA ASP A 31 -5.81 8.36 -1.44
C ASP A 31 -6.68 7.80 -2.57
N LEU A 32 -7.44 8.67 -3.25
CA LEU A 32 -8.24 8.28 -4.42
C LEU A 32 -7.33 7.78 -5.55
N LEU A 33 -6.27 8.51 -5.89
CA LEU A 33 -5.35 8.13 -6.96
C LEU A 33 -4.63 6.81 -6.66
N VAL A 34 -4.21 6.59 -5.41
CA VAL A 34 -3.61 5.33 -4.97
C VAL A 34 -4.62 4.18 -5.06
N THR A 35 -5.89 4.43 -4.74
CA THR A 35 -6.95 3.42 -4.89
C THR A 35 -7.13 3.02 -6.35
N LEU A 36 -7.14 3.99 -7.27
CA LEU A 36 -7.24 3.72 -8.71
C LEU A 36 -6.03 2.94 -9.25
N LEU A 37 -4.84 3.18 -8.71
CA LEU A 37 -3.62 2.48 -9.10
C LEU A 37 -3.70 0.97 -8.81
N HIS A 38 -4.36 0.59 -7.72
CA HIS A 38 -4.47 -0.81 -7.29
C HIS A 38 -5.67 -1.58 -7.84
N ILE A 39 -6.52 -0.96 -8.67
CA ILE A 39 -7.68 -1.65 -9.21
C ILE A 39 -7.22 -2.87 -10.01
N PRO A 40 -7.63 -4.09 -9.63
CA PRO A 40 -7.36 -5.26 -10.43
C PRO A 40 -8.16 -5.12 -11.73
N THR A 41 -7.45 -4.96 -12.85
CA THR A 41 -8.03 -5.27 -14.16
C THR A 41 -8.38 -6.76 -14.15
N ASP A 42 -9.63 -7.09 -14.45
CA ASP A 42 -10.25 -8.44 -14.45
C ASP A 42 -9.61 -9.44 -15.45
N GLY A 43 -8.31 -9.36 -15.66
CA GLY A 43 -7.51 -10.26 -16.47
C GLY A 43 -6.17 -10.50 -15.80
N SER A 44 -6.20 -11.27 -14.70
CA SER A 44 -5.06 -11.94 -14.06
C SER A 44 -4.04 -11.05 -13.33
N ASP A 45 -3.88 -11.28 -12.02
CA ASP A 45 -2.61 -11.71 -11.40
C ASP A 45 -2.66 -11.44 -9.88
N ASP A 46 -2.54 -12.53 -9.13
CA ASP A 46 -2.57 -12.66 -7.68
C ASP A 46 -1.64 -11.68 -6.96
N ASN A 47 -2.17 -10.93 -5.99
CA ASN A 47 -1.37 -10.33 -4.94
C ASN A 47 -1.96 -10.75 -3.59
N ASP A 48 -1.36 -11.82 -3.06
CA ASP A 48 -1.51 -12.30 -1.69
C ASP A 48 -1.16 -11.16 -0.72
N CYS A 49 -2.19 -10.50 -0.18
CA CYS A 49 -2.03 -9.61 0.95
C CYS A 49 -1.92 -10.48 2.20
N SER A 50 -0.71 -10.96 2.47
CA SER A 50 -0.30 -11.40 3.79
C SER A 50 -0.44 -10.23 4.77
N SER A 51 -1.67 -10.04 5.26
CA SER A 51 -1.96 -9.21 6.41
C SER A 51 -1.25 -9.85 7.59
N ASN A 52 -0.12 -9.28 7.99
CA ASN A 52 0.42 -9.54 9.32
C ASN A 52 -0.51 -8.89 10.34
N SER A 53 -1.56 -9.63 10.70
CA SER A 53 -2.28 -9.42 11.95
C SER A 53 -1.32 -9.68 13.11
N SER A 54 -0.44 -8.72 13.40
CA SER A 54 0.24 -8.65 14.69
C SER A 54 -0.76 -8.10 15.70
N SER A 55 -1.69 -8.97 16.07
CA SER A 55 -2.40 -8.90 17.34
C SER A 55 -1.34 -9.04 18.44
N SER A 56 -0.86 -7.93 19.01
CA SER A 56 -0.12 -7.96 20.27
C SER A 56 -1.11 -7.66 21.39
N SER A 57 -1.65 -8.75 21.94
CA SER A 57 -2.27 -8.81 23.26
C SER A 57 -1.17 -8.87 24.33
N GLY A 58 -1.35 -8.14 25.43
CA GLY A 58 -0.53 -8.18 26.65
C GLY A 58 -0.33 -6.76 27.19
N GLU A 59 -0.57 -6.39 28.45
CA GLU A 59 -0.74 -7.12 29.70
C GLU A 59 -1.55 -6.24 30.68
N GLN A 60 -2.32 -6.86 31.57
CA GLN A 60 -2.83 -6.21 32.78
C GLN A 60 -1.65 -5.97 33.74
N PRO A 61 -1.47 -4.76 34.29
CA PRO A 61 -0.62 -4.61 35.46
C PRO A 61 -1.42 -4.96 36.71
N ASP A 62 -1.28 -6.20 37.17
CA ASP A 62 -1.47 -6.50 38.58
C ASP A 62 -0.27 -5.88 39.31
N THR A 63 -0.46 -4.87 40.15
CA THR A 63 0.30 -4.69 41.40
C THR A 63 -0.11 -3.45 42.22
N ALA A 64 -0.28 -3.71 43.52
CA ALA A 64 -0.03 -2.85 44.69
C ALA A 64 -1.06 -1.77 45.10
N SER A 65 -1.96 -2.11 46.04
CA SER A 65 -1.80 -1.88 47.50
C SER A 65 -3.05 -2.25 48.27
#